data_AF-A0A074KFZ6-F1
#
_entry.id   AF-A0A074KFZ6-F1
#
_cell.length_a   1.000
_cell.length_b   1.000
_cell.length_c   1.000
_cell.angle_alpha   90.00
_cell.angle_beta   90.00
_cell.angle_gamma   90.00
#
_symmetry.space_group_name_H-M   'P 1'
#
loop_
_entity.id
_entity.type
_entity.pdbx_description
1 polymer ?
#
loop_
_entity_poly.entity_id
_entity_poly.type
_entity_poly.pdbx_seq_one_letter_code
_entity_poly.pdbx_strand_id
1 'polypeptide(L)'
;MNVHGKIDTPDANEAKTALETLRAWAALADPVEVARLDPAIARLLPGHAVANYPDLSRQFDPDFKVDEAYKASLPDLQNGPASLIVGAKTRIEHVGISNFRLPVRFRTRDNGDLTLEASITGTVSLEAEKKGINMSRVMRSFYSHAEESFSFEVMEAALDDYLDDLESFDARLMMRFSFPVKRPSLRSGLEGWQYYDIALELIDMGGARTKVIHLDYVYSSTCPCSLELSEHARATRGQLATPHSQRSVARISAVVEPGECLWFEDLIELARAAVPTETQVMVKREDEQAFAELNAANPIFVEDAVRVFAQRLLAEPRIGDFRVLASHQESLHSHDAVAVLTEGQTFGSASLDPQLFASLVHRG
;
A
#
# COMPACT_ATOMS: atom_id res chain seq x y z
N MET A 1 32.16 -8.68 -36.01
CA MET A 1 33.11 -9.64 -35.42
C MET A 1 33.52 -9.06 -34.08
N ASN A 2 32.86 -9.46 -33.01
CA ASN A 2 33.09 -8.92 -31.66
C ASN A 2 34.29 -9.64 -31.06
N VAL A 3 35.43 -8.96 -30.98
CA VAL A 3 36.59 -9.47 -30.26
C VAL A 3 36.34 -9.22 -28.77
N HIS A 4 35.73 -10.19 -28.09
CA HIS A 4 35.83 -10.27 -26.64
C HIS A 4 37.22 -10.80 -26.32
N GLY A 5 38.17 -9.89 -26.10
CA GLY A 5 39.47 -10.26 -25.53
C GLY A 5 39.23 -10.88 -24.16
N LYS A 6 39.48 -12.18 -24.01
CA LYS A 6 39.74 -12.75 -22.69
C LYS A 6 40.99 -12.06 -22.17
N ILE A 7 40.87 -11.41 -21.02
CA ILE A 7 42.05 -11.03 -20.24
C ILE A 7 42.55 -12.35 -19.66
N ASP A 8 43.62 -12.89 -20.25
CA ASP A 8 44.34 -14.01 -19.66
C ASP A 8 44.93 -13.58 -18.31
N THR A 9 45.25 -14.55 -17.44
CA THR A 9 45.85 -14.27 -16.14
C THR A 9 47.09 -13.40 -16.34
N PRO A 10 47.13 -12.18 -15.77
CA PRO A 10 48.20 -11.23 -16.05
C PRO A 10 49.53 -11.78 -15.56
N ASP A 11 50.59 -11.49 -16.32
CA ASP A 11 51.94 -11.80 -15.88
C ASP A 11 52.40 -10.86 -14.75
N ALA A 12 53.56 -11.16 -14.14
CA ALA A 12 54.06 -10.39 -13.00
C ALA A 12 54.37 -8.92 -13.33
N ASN A 13 54.73 -8.61 -14.57
CA ASN A 13 55.00 -7.24 -15.00
C ASN A 13 53.69 -6.49 -15.21
N GLU A 14 52.71 -7.12 -15.85
CA GLU A 14 51.36 -6.56 -16.03
C GLU A 14 50.68 -6.28 -14.68
N ALA A 15 50.79 -7.21 -13.72
CA ALA A 15 50.29 -7.01 -12.37
C ALA A 15 50.98 -5.83 -11.66
N LYS A 16 52.29 -5.64 -11.87
CA LYS A 16 53.05 -4.52 -11.31
C LYS A 16 52.62 -3.18 -11.91
N THR A 17 52.42 -3.11 -13.22
CA THR A 17 51.93 -1.91 -13.91
C THR A 17 50.51 -1.56 -13.49
N ALA A 18 49.63 -2.57 -13.33
CA ALA A 18 48.29 -2.36 -12.80
C ALA A 18 48.31 -1.81 -11.37
N LEU A 19 49.20 -2.34 -10.52
CA LEU A 19 49.41 -1.85 -9.16
C LEU A 19 49.91 -0.39 -9.12
N GLU A 20 50.85 -0.02 -9.99
CA GLU A 20 51.34 1.37 -10.10
C GLU A 20 50.25 2.33 -10.57
N THR A 21 49.43 1.90 -11.53
CA THR A 21 48.28 2.66 -12.03
C THR A 21 47.25 2.92 -10.93
N LEU A 22 46.89 1.90 -10.17
CA LEU A 22 45.96 2.01 -9.04
C LEU A 22 46.49 2.92 -7.93
N ARG A 23 47.80 2.87 -7.64
CA ARG A 23 48.45 3.77 -6.68
C ARG A 23 48.43 5.22 -7.13
N ALA A 24 48.74 5.48 -8.40
CA ALA A 24 48.73 6.84 -8.95
C ALA A 24 47.33 7.46 -8.94
N TRP A 25 46.31 6.66 -9.27
CA TRP A 25 44.92 7.08 -9.16
C TRP A 25 44.49 7.34 -7.71
N ALA A 26 44.74 6.39 -6.80
CA ALA A 26 44.33 6.51 -5.40
C ALA A 26 45.01 7.67 -4.65
N ALA A 27 46.17 8.13 -5.12
CA ALA A 27 46.86 9.30 -4.55
C ALA A 27 46.17 10.65 -4.89
N LEU A 28 45.33 10.67 -5.94
CA LEU A 28 44.66 11.88 -6.44
C LEU A 28 43.13 11.84 -6.22
N ALA A 29 42.57 10.66 -5.98
CA ALA A 29 41.14 10.46 -5.78
C ALA A 29 40.69 10.86 -4.36
N ASP A 30 39.44 11.29 -4.22
CA ASP A 30 38.84 11.53 -2.92
C ASP A 30 38.75 10.21 -2.12
N PRO A 31 38.94 10.20 -0.78
CA PRO A 31 38.86 8.98 0.02
C PRO A 31 37.55 8.18 -0.17
N VAL A 32 36.45 8.86 -0.48
CA VAL A 32 35.15 8.24 -0.80
C VAL A 32 35.19 7.50 -2.14
N GLU A 33 35.87 8.04 -3.14
CA GLU A 33 36.02 7.41 -4.46
C GLU A 33 36.88 6.15 -4.37
N VAL A 34 37.94 6.19 -3.58
CA VAL A 34 38.79 5.02 -3.29
C VAL A 34 37.98 3.91 -2.59
N ALA A 35 37.17 4.27 -1.59
CA ALA A 35 36.33 3.32 -0.87
C ALA A 35 35.22 2.68 -1.72
N ARG A 36 34.76 3.36 -2.78
CA ARG A 36 33.75 2.84 -3.71
C ARG A 36 34.28 1.77 -4.66
N LEU A 37 35.57 1.82 -5.03
CA LEU A 37 36.17 0.83 -5.92
C LEU A 37 36.47 -0.47 -5.17
N ASP A 38 37.28 -0.37 -4.11
CA ASP A 38 37.47 -1.41 -3.10
C ASP A 38 38.25 -0.78 -1.92
N PRO A 39 37.75 -0.84 -0.67
CA PRO A 39 38.46 -0.31 0.51
C PRO A 39 39.89 -0.85 0.68
N ALA A 40 40.22 -2.02 0.12
CA ALA A 40 41.56 -2.59 0.13
C ALA A 40 42.57 -1.80 -0.73
N ILE A 41 42.12 -0.99 -1.70
CA ILE A 41 43.00 -0.18 -2.57
C ILE A 41 43.67 0.95 -1.78
N ALA A 42 43.02 1.47 -0.75
CA ALA A 42 43.63 2.43 0.18
C ALA A 42 44.91 1.89 0.85
N ARG A 43 45.03 0.55 0.97
CA ARG A 43 46.20 -0.15 1.54
C ARG A 43 47.43 -0.12 0.62
N LEU A 44 47.28 0.31 -0.63
CA LEU A 44 48.36 0.33 -1.62
C LEU A 44 49.23 1.60 -1.52
N LEU A 45 48.78 2.64 -0.80
CA LEU A 45 49.49 3.91 -0.66
C LEU A 45 50.61 3.83 0.41
N PRO A 46 51.84 4.28 0.11
CA PRO A 46 52.95 4.27 1.07
C PRO A 46 52.70 5.25 2.23
N GLY A 47 52.85 4.78 3.47
CA GLY A 47 52.69 5.58 4.70
C GLY A 47 51.51 5.19 5.59
N HIS A 48 50.60 4.32 5.10
CA HIS A 48 49.55 3.74 5.94
C HIS A 48 50.07 2.45 6.58
N ALA A 49 50.31 2.47 7.89
CA ALA A 49 50.66 1.27 8.64
C ALA A 49 49.60 0.20 8.40
N VAL A 50 50.03 -1.05 8.22
CA VAL A 50 49.16 -2.23 8.14
C VAL A 50 48.52 -2.43 9.53
N ALA A 51 47.55 -1.60 9.87
CA ALA A 51 46.66 -1.88 10.98
C ALA A 51 45.81 -3.06 10.50
N ASN A 52 46.11 -4.25 11.04
CA ASN A 52 45.10 -5.30 11.11
C ASN A 52 43.80 -4.63 11.55
N TYR A 53 42.69 -4.96 10.89
CA TYR A 53 41.38 -4.55 11.37
C TYR A 53 41.34 -4.85 12.87
N PRO A 54 41.01 -3.87 13.73
CA PRO A 54 41.12 -4.05 15.16
C PRO A 54 40.32 -5.29 15.58
N ASP A 55 40.80 -6.03 16.58
CA ASP A 55 40.04 -7.14 17.14
C ASP A 55 38.73 -6.59 17.70
N LEU A 56 37.64 -6.77 16.96
CA LEU A 56 36.32 -6.27 17.32
C LEU A 56 35.72 -7.18 18.39
N SER A 57 35.25 -6.59 19.50
CA SER A 57 34.42 -7.32 20.46
C SER A 57 33.17 -7.83 19.75
N ARG A 58 32.86 -9.11 19.98
CA ARG A 58 31.58 -9.72 19.55
C ARG A 58 30.53 -9.73 20.66
N GLN A 59 30.88 -9.22 21.84
CA GLN A 59 29.97 -9.12 22.97
C GLN A 59 29.26 -7.77 22.91
N PHE A 60 27.93 -7.81 22.97
CA PHE A 60 27.12 -6.62 23.16
C PHE A 60 27.35 -6.09 24.58
N ASP A 61 27.66 -4.81 24.71
CA ASP A 61 27.85 -4.13 26.00
C ASP A 61 26.52 -3.51 26.45
N PRO A 62 25.79 -4.14 27.39
CA PRO A 62 24.52 -3.60 27.89
C PRO A 62 24.69 -2.36 28.78
N ASP A 63 25.91 -2.09 29.27
CA ASP A 63 26.21 -1.00 30.20
C ASP A 63 26.73 0.26 29.49
N PHE A 64 27.04 0.16 28.19
CA PHE A 64 27.45 1.29 27.37
C PHE A 64 26.35 2.35 27.30
N LYS A 65 26.66 3.57 27.73
CA LYS A 65 25.77 4.72 27.65
C LYS A 65 26.31 5.73 26.65
N VAL A 66 25.46 6.10 25.70
CA VAL A 66 25.74 7.15 24.73
C VAL A 66 25.62 8.50 25.42
N ASP A 67 26.72 9.26 25.45
CA ASP A 67 26.72 10.68 25.80
C ASP A 67 26.64 11.55 24.53
N GLU A 68 26.46 12.86 24.70
CA GLU A 68 26.33 13.79 23.58
C GLU A 68 27.61 13.87 22.72
N ALA A 69 28.79 13.72 23.33
CA ALA A 69 30.06 13.75 22.60
C ALA A 69 30.21 12.51 21.69
N TYR A 70 29.89 11.33 22.20
CA TYR A 70 29.90 10.09 21.42
C TYR A 70 28.83 10.13 20.33
N LYS A 71 27.62 10.58 20.65
CA LYS A 71 26.53 10.74 19.68
C LYS A 71 26.92 11.65 18.51
N ALA A 72 27.59 12.78 18.79
CA ALA A 72 28.09 13.69 17.76
C ALA A 72 29.22 13.07 16.91
N SER A 73 29.93 12.06 17.43
CA SER A 73 30.95 11.33 16.67
C SER A 73 30.39 10.28 15.71
N LEU A 74 29.11 9.91 15.85
CA LEU A 74 28.48 8.91 14.99
C LEU A 74 28.34 9.43 13.55
N PRO A 75 28.68 8.61 12.53
CA PRO A 75 28.59 9.02 11.15
C PRO A 75 27.13 9.17 10.72
N ASP A 76 26.79 10.33 10.14
CA ASP A 76 25.49 10.59 9.54
C ASP A 76 25.58 10.57 8.01
N LEU A 77 25.49 9.36 7.47
CA LEU A 77 25.59 9.15 6.02
C LEU A 77 24.39 9.71 5.26
N GLN A 78 23.25 9.92 5.93
CA GLN A 78 22.01 10.36 5.30
C GLN A 78 22.05 11.87 5.00
N ASN A 79 22.66 12.64 5.90
CA ASN A 79 22.97 14.06 5.72
C ASN A 79 24.37 14.30 5.12
N GLY A 80 25.02 13.25 4.61
CA GLY A 80 26.32 13.33 3.96
C GLY A 80 26.27 14.03 2.58
N PRO A 81 27.43 14.40 2.01
CA PRO A 81 27.49 15.15 0.75
C PRO A 81 26.85 14.41 -0.43
N ALA A 82 26.25 15.16 -1.36
CA ALA A 82 25.62 14.63 -2.57
C ALA A 82 26.56 13.83 -3.49
N SER A 83 27.89 13.92 -3.30
CA SER A 83 28.88 13.06 -3.97
C SER A 83 28.71 11.58 -3.61
N LEU A 84 28.11 11.29 -2.45
CA LEU A 84 27.84 9.96 -1.94
C LEU A 84 26.58 9.30 -2.52
N ILE A 85 25.80 10.01 -3.35
CA ILE A 85 24.66 9.47 -4.10
C ILE A 85 25.18 8.51 -5.18
N VAL A 86 24.48 7.39 -5.36
CA VAL A 86 24.76 6.39 -6.39
C VAL A 86 23.65 6.42 -7.42
N GLY A 87 24.02 6.51 -8.70
CA GLY A 87 23.06 6.56 -9.81
C GLY A 87 22.71 7.99 -10.24
N ALA A 88 21.62 8.12 -10.99
CA ALA A 88 21.15 9.42 -11.45
C ALA A 88 20.64 10.25 -10.26
N LYS A 89 21.03 11.52 -10.22
CA LYS A 89 20.48 12.51 -9.29
C LYS A 89 19.12 12.93 -9.82
N THR A 90 18.10 12.18 -9.44
CA THR A 90 16.71 12.46 -9.80
C THR A 90 15.88 12.55 -8.53
N ARG A 91 14.80 13.33 -8.61
CA ARG A 91 13.76 13.31 -7.58
C ARG A 91 13.24 11.89 -7.41
N ILE A 92 12.98 11.51 -6.16
CA ILE A 92 12.23 10.30 -5.81
C ILE A 92 10.85 10.75 -5.35
N GLU A 93 9.79 10.26 -5.99
CA GLU A 93 8.42 10.64 -5.68
C GLU A 93 7.96 10.07 -4.33
N HIS A 94 8.36 8.83 -4.02
CA HIS A 94 8.03 8.16 -2.76
C HIS A 94 9.21 7.40 -2.18
N VAL A 95 9.65 7.79 -0.99
CA VAL A 95 10.58 7.04 -0.14
C VAL A 95 10.07 7.05 1.30
N GLY A 96 10.15 5.91 1.99
CA GLY A 96 9.53 5.78 3.30
C GLY A 96 9.51 4.36 3.84
N ILE A 97 8.60 4.13 4.78
CA ILE A 97 8.34 2.82 5.38
C ILE A 97 7.02 2.26 4.89
N SER A 98 6.92 0.94 4.85
CA SER A 98 5.71 0.23 4.44
C SER A 98 5.43 -0.93 5.39
N ASN A 99 4.14 -1.19 5.63
CA ASN A 99 3.64 -2.29 6.44
C ASN A 99 4.13 -2.30 7.90
N PHE A 100 4.26 -1.12 8.51
CA PHE A 100 4.48 -0.99 9.94
C PHE A 100 3.16 -1.15 10.70
N ARG A 101 3.12 -1.90 11.80
CA ARG A 101 1.87 -2.27 12.49
C ARG A 101 1.72 -1.60 13.84
N LEU A 102 0.52 -1.07 14.11
CA LEU A 102 0.16 -0.48 15.40
C LEU A 102 -1.27 -0.86 15.81
N PRO A 103 -1.54 -1.01 17.12
CA PRO A 103 -2.91 -0.97 17.63
C PRO A 103 -3.42 0.48 17.57
N VAL A 104 -4.56 0.69 16.94
CA VAL A 104 -5.17 2.01 16.72
C VAL A 104 -6.61 1.98 17.20
N ARG A 105 -7.04 3.02 17.95
CA ARG A 105 -8.40 3.12 18.51
C ARG A 105 -9.33 3.89 17.58
N PHE A 106 -10.30 3.22 16.96
CA PHE A 106 -11.31 3.82 16.09
C PHE A 106 -12.60 4.10 16.87
N ARG A 107 -13.31 5.17 16.48
CA ARG A 107 -14.69 5.41 16.90
C ARG A 107 -15.66 4.84 15.88
N THR A 108 -16.76 4.26 16.34
CA THR A 108 -17.87 3.81 15.50
C THR A 108 -19.00 4.82 15.48
N ARG A 109 -19.88 4.75 14.48
CA ARG A 109 -21.02 5.68 14.34
C ARG A 109 -21.94 5.70 15.56
N ASP A 110 -22.09 4.54 16.22
CA ASP A 110 -22.92 4.38 17.42
C ASP A 110 -22.18 4.75 18.73
N ASN A 111 -21.12 5.56 18.63
CA ASN A 111 -20.31 6.07 19.75
C ASN A 111 -19.63 4.97 20.58
N GLY A 112 -19.22 3.88 19.92
CA GLY A 112 -18.34 2.85 20.48
C GLY A 112 -16.87 3.12 20.17
N ASP A 113 -15.98 2.57 20.99
CA ASP A 113 -14.52 2.56 20.75
C ASP A 113 -14.05 1.14 20.42
N LEU A 114 -13.15 1.02 19.44
CA LEU A 114 -12.60 -0.25 18.99
C LEU A 114 -11.10 -0.13 18.76
N THR A 115 -10.30 -1.02 19.35
CA THR A 115 -8.87 -1.11 19.05
C THR A 115 -8.63 -2.16 17.97
N LEU A 116 -8.09 -1.76 16.83
CA LEU A 116 -7.74 -2.65 15.72
C LEU A 116 -6.24 -2.63 15.45
N GLU A 117 -5.70 -3.75 14.98
CA GLU A 117 -4.38 -3.73 14.33
C GLU A 117 -4.50 -3.00 12.98
N ALA A 118 -3.69 -1.97 12.79
CA ALA A 118 -3.59 -1.23 11.55
C ALA A 118 -2.18 -1.36 10.96
N SER A 119 -2.11 -1.48 9.63
CA SER A 119 -0.88 -1.46 8.84
C SER A 119 -0.69 -0.10 8.18
N ILE A 120 0.45 0.53 8.44
CA ILE A 120 0.77 1.91 8.08
C ILE A 120 1.88 1.90 7.02
N THR A 121 1.71 2.74 6.00
CA THR A 121 2.70 3.07 4.98
C THR A 121 2.83 4.59 4.93
N GLY A 122 4.01 5.12 5.21
CA GLY A 122 4.28 6.55 5.23
C GLY A 122 5.47 6.86 4.32
N THR A 123 5.28 7.77 3.37
CA THR A 123 6.29 8.13 2.36
C THR A 123 6.31 9.63 2.12
N VAL A 124 7.47 10.16 1.73
CA VAL A 124 7.66 11.54 1.22
C VAL A 124 8.39 11.52 -0.10
N SER A 125 8.33 12.65 -0.80
CA SER A 125 9.26 12.93 -1.88
C SER A 125 10.67 13.28 -1.36
N LEU A 126 11.69 12.98 -2.15
CA LEU A 126 13.09 13.30 -1.89
C LEU A 126 13.70 14.03 -3.09
N GLU A 127 14.35 15.16 -2.84
CA GLU A 127 15.04 15.94 -3.87
C GLU A 127 16.27 15.20 -4.43
N ALA A 128 16.65 15.55 -5.66
CA ALA A 128 17.74 14.88 -6.39
C ALA A 128 19.12 15.01 -5.71
N GLU A 129 19.29 16.04 -4.89
CA GLU A 129 20.53 16.38 -4.19
C GLU A 129 20.62 15.74 -2.79
N LYS A 130 19.50 15.21 -2.27
CA LYS A 130 19.45 14.58 -0.94
C LYS A 130 19.73 13.09 -1.06
N LYS A 131 20.58 12.56 -0.16
CA LYS A 131 20.98 11.14 -0.21
C LYS A 131 19.92 10.19 0.38
N GLY A 132 19.15 10.64 1.37
CA GLY A 132 18.12 9.80 1.97
C GLY A 132 17.31 10.53 3.04
N ILE A 133 16.30 9.84 3.56
CA ILE A 133 15.47 10.31 4.67
C ILE A 133 15.80 9.58 5.97
N ASN A 134 15.50 10.21 7.10
CA ASN A 134 15.52 9.51 8.37
C ASN A 134 14.25 8.65 8.54
N MET A 135 14.34 7.39 8.12
CA MET A 135 13.23 6.43 8.16
C MET A 135 12.60 6.26 9.54
N SER A 136 13.42 6.30 10.60
CA SER A 136 12.94 6.11 11.98
C SER A 136 12.01 7.23 12.45
N ARG A 137 12.11 8.43 11.87
CA ARG A 137 11.27 9.58 12.23
C ARG A 137 9.80 9.34 11.92
N VAL A 138 9.51 8.73 10.78
CA VAL A 138 8.15 8.35 10.39
C VAL A 138 7.51 7.50 11.48
N MET A 139 8.19 6.44 11.95
CA MET A 139 7.63 5.60 13.01
C MET A 139 7.45 6.36 14.32
N ARG A 140 8.38 7.24 14.68
CA ARG A 140 8.30 7.99 15.94
C ARG A 140 7.13 8.96 15.97
N SER A 141 6.82 9.65 14.86
CA SER A 141 5.63 10.50 14.80
C SER A 141 4.35 9.68 14.95
N PHE A 142 4.27 8.48 14.37
CA PHE A 142 3.11 7.61 14.62
C PHE A 142 3.00 7.16 16.07
N TYR A 143 4.12 6.83 16.73
CA TYR A 143 4.11 6.40 18.13
C TYR A 143 3.73 7.53 19.10
N SER A 144 4.10 8.78 18.83
CA SER A 144 3.67 9.90 19.68
C SER A 144 2.16 10.11 19.66
N HIS A 145 1.52 9.74 18.55
CA HIS A 145 0.07 9.88 18.33
C HIS A 145 -0.74 8.58 18.53
N ALA A 146 -0.07 7.44 18.76
CA ALA A 146 -0.71 6.12 18.78
C ALA A 146 -1.67 5.90 19.98
N GLU A 147 -1.53 6.66 21.06
CA GLU A 147 -2.39 6.55 22.25
C GLU A 147 -3.68 7.39 22.16
N GLU A 148 -3.82 8.22 21.13
CA GLU A 148 -5.00 9.04 20.91
C GLU A 148 -6.14 8.24 20.25
N SER A 149 -7.38 8.70 20.41
CA SER A 149 -8.49 8.18 19.60
C SER A 149 -8.24 8.59 18.15
N PHE A 150 -8.14 7.62 17.26
CA PHE A 150 -7.81 7.84 15.87
C PHE A 150 -8.89 8.65 15.16
N SER A 151 -8.43 9.62 14.38
CA SER A 151 -9.22 10.40 13.44
C SER A 151 -8.31 10.90 12.30
N PHE A 152 -8.89 11.48 11.25
CA PHE A 152 -8.09 12.10 10.19
C PHE A 152 -7.19 13.22 10.75
N GLU A 153 -7.61 13.91 11.80
CA GLU A 153 -6.82 14.94 12.48
C GLU A 153 -5.55 14.36 13.12
N VAL A 154 -5.61 13.14 13.67
CA VAL A 154 -4.43 12.44 14.20
C VAL A 154 -3.47 12.03 13.07
N MET A 155 -4.01 11.60 11.91
CA MET A 155 -3.18 11.35 10.73
C MET A 155 -2.52 12.63 10.22
N GLU A 156 -3.24 13.75 10.23
CA GLU A 156 -2.72 15.07 9.84
C GLU A 156 -1.63 15.52 10.80
N ALA A 157 -1.83 15.42 12.11
CA ALA A 157 -0.80 15.76 13.10
C ALA A 157 0.46 14.89 12.97
N ALA A 158 0.31 13.58 12.75
CA ALA A 158 1.43 12.68 12.52
C ALA A 158 2.18 12.98 11.20
N LEU A 159 1.48 13.54 10.21
CA LEU A 159 2.06 13.98 8.94
C LEU A 159 2.75 15.35 9.08
N ASP A 160 2.17 16.27 9.85
CA ASP A 160 2.73 17.58 10.17
C ASP A 160 4.07 17.45 10.90
N ASP A 161 4.11 16.64 11.96
CA ASP A 161 5.35 16.31 12.69
C ASP A 161 6.42 15.69 11.77
N TYR A 162 5.98 15.02 10.71
CA TYR A 162 6.89 14.40 9.75
C TYR A 162 7.41 15.40 8.70
N LEU A 163 6.58 16.33 8.26
CA LEU A 163 6.91 17.38 7.28
C LEU A 163 7.73 18.51 7.90
N ASP A 164 7.44 18.96 9.12
CA ASP A 164 8.22 20.03 9.78
C ASP A 164 9.69 19.64 9.98
N ASP A 165 9.95 18.34 10.11
CA ASP A 165 11.28 17.75 10.29
C ASP A 165 12.05 17.51 8.98
N LEU A 166 11.36 17.57 7.83
CA LEU A 166 11.91 17.29 6.51
C LEU A 166 11.50 18.43 5.60
N GLU A 167 12.43 19.29 5.20
CA GLU A 167 12.23 20.27 4.10
C GLU A 167 11.87 19.54 2.78
N SER A 168 10.64 19.01 2.69
CA SER A 168 10.07 18.16 1.65
C SER A 168 8.65 18.62 1.41
N PHE A 169 8.23 18.56 0.15
CA PHE A 169 7.02 19.25 -0.32
C PHE A 169 5.80 18.34 -0.42
N ASP A 170 6.01 17.04 -0.63
CA ASP A 170 4.93 16.08 -0.85
C ASP A 170 5.07 14.89 0.10
N ALA A 171 3.97 14.48 0.71
CA ALA A 171 3.88 13.34 1.60
C ALA A 171 2.61 12.53 1.38
N ARG A 172 2.69 11.24 1.66
CA ARG A 172 1.57 10.31 1.55
C ARG A 172 1.59 9.33 2.70
N LEU A 173 0.45 9.24 3.37
CA LEU A 173 0.21 8.33 4.47
C LEU A 173 -0.97 7.43 4.13
N MET A 174 -0.80 6.12 4.33
CA MET A 174 -1.87 5.15 4.17
C MET A 174 -1.94 4.24 5.39
N MET A 175 -3.12 4.10 5.96
CA MET A 175 -3.43 3.21 7.07
C MET A 175 -4.48 2.19 6.63
N ARG A 176 -4.21 0.89 6.79
CA ARG A 176 -5.10 -0.21 6.41
C ARG A 176 -5.49 -1.02 7.64
N PHE A 177 -6.76 -1.39 7.75
CA PHE A 177 -7.28 -2.19 8.87
C PHE A 177 -8.52 -2.98 8.44
N SER A 178 -8.87 -3.99 9.22
CA SER A 178 -10.06 -4.81 8.99
C SER A 178 -11.16 -4.40 9.97
N PHE A 179 -12.18 -3.71 9.47
CA PHE A 179 -13.24 -3.10 10.27
C PHE A 179 -14.41 -4.07 10.48
N PRO A 180 -14.77 -4.42 11.73
CA PRO A 180 -15.85 -5.35 12.01
C PRO A 180 -17.21 -4.63 12.11
N VAL A 181 -18.22 -5.16 11.43
CA VAL A 181 -19.62 -4.75 11.59
C VAL A 181 -20.47 -5.98 11.87
N LYS A 182 -21.34 -5.89 12.87
CA LYS A 182 -22.29 -6.96 13.19
C LYS A 182 -23.42 -6.97 12.15
N ARG A 183 -23.68 -8.11 11.54
CA ARG A 183 -24.66 -8.27 10.45
C ARG A 183 -25.68 -9.37 10.77
N PRO A 184 -26.99 -9.08 10.59
CA PRO A 184 -28.02 -10.10 10.71
C PRO A 184 -28.05 -10.98 9.46
N SER A 185 -28.43 -12.24 9.64
CA SER A 185 -28.79 -13.15 8.56
C SER A 185 -30.13 -12.75 7.92
N LEU A 186 -30.37 -13.19 6.69
CA LEU A 186 -31.53 -12.78 5.89
C LEU A 186 -32.90 -13.18 6.49
N ARG A 187 -33.02 -14.34 7.12
CA ARG A 187 -34.31 -14.91 7.60
C ARG A 187 -34.23 -15.49 9.02
N SER A 188 -33.13 -16.11 9.42
CA SER A 188 -33.07 -16.88 10.67
C SER A 188 -32.94 -16.04 11.95
N GLY A 189 -32.69 -14.73 11.81
CA GLY A 189 -32.44 -13.82 12.94
C GLY A 189 -31.11 -14.06 13.66
N LEU A 190 -30.22 -14.89 13.10
CA LEU A 190 -28.83 -15.00 13.55
C LEU A 190 -28.07 -13.71 13.24
N GLU A 191 -26.95 -13.49 13.93
CA GLU A 191 -26.05 -12.36 13.68
C GLU A 191 -24.60 -12.82 13.76
N GLY A 192 -23.75 -12.29 12.88
CA GLY A 192 -22.31 -12.56 12.85
C GLY A 192 -21.49 -11.31 12.55
N TRP A 193 -20.18 -11.36 12.80
CA TRP A 193 -19.26 -10.26 12.50
C TRP A 193 -18.76 -10.37 11.05
N GLN A 194 -19.12 -9.38 10.22
CA GLN A 194 -18.56 -9.19 8.88
C GLN A 194 -17.37 -8.24 9.00
N TYR A 195 -16.26 -8.58 8.36
CA TYR A 195 -15.08 -7.73 8.29
C TYR A 195 -14.98 -7.08 6.92
N TYR A 196 -14.61 -5.80 6.92
CA TYR A 196 -14.39 -4.99 5.72
C TYR A 196 -12.96 -4.49 5.71
N ASP A 197 -12.27 -4.69 4.60
CA ASP A 197 -10.92 -4.14 4.45
C ASP A 197 -11.02 -2.67 4.06
N ILE A 198 -10.58 -1.81 4.97
CA ILE A 198 -10.61 -0.36 4.84
C ILE A 198 -9.18 0.16 4.76
N ALA A 199 -8.97 1.15 3.88
CA ALA A 199 -7.77 1.97 3.94
C ALA A 199 -8.14 3.45 4.01
N LEU A 200 -7.40 4.19 4.82
CA LEU A 200 -7.46 5.64 4.89
C LEU A 200 -6.16 6.17 4.34
N GLU A 201 -6.27 7.11 3.43
CA GLU A 201 -5.15 7.71 2.73
C GLU A 201 -5.20 9.23 2.89
N LEU A 202 -4.09 9.80 3.31
CA LEU A 202 -3.87 11.24 3.37
C LEU A 202 -2.75 11.57 2.39
N ILE A 203 -3.07 12.43 1.43
CA ILE A 203 -2.17 12.90 0.40
C ILE A 203 -1.93 14.38 0.65
N ASP A 204 -0.67 14.78 0.82
CA ASP A 204 -0.25 16.19 0.84
C ASP A 204 0.64 16.39 -0.39
N MET A 205 0.15 17.15 -1.37
CA MET A 205 0.90 17.47 -2.58
C MET A 205 0.78 18.96 -2.89
N GLY A 206 1.92 19.64 -3.01
CA GLY A 206 1.94 21.08 -3.28
C GLY A 206 1.19 21.93 -2.24
N GLY A 207 1.14 21.46 -0.99
CA GLY A 207 0.41 22.10 0.12
C GLY A 207 -1.11 21.91 0.09
N ALA A 208 -1.63 21.07 -0.82
CA ALA A 208 -3.03 20.70 -0.85
C ALA A 208 -3.22 19.29 -0.24
N ARG A 209 -4.12 19.20 0.74
CA ARG A 209 -4.46 17.93 1.40
C ARG A 209 -5.69 17.30 0.79
N THR A 210 -5.57 16.02 0.46
CA THR A 210 -6.68 15.18 -0.01
C THR A 210 -6.83 13.99 0.92
N LYS A 211 -8.04 13.81 1.47
CA LYS A 211 -8.42 12.66 2.31
C LYS A 211 -9.15 11.66 1.43
N VAL A 212 -8.70 10.41 1.40
CA VAL A 212 -9.32 9.34 0.62
C VAL A 212 -9.64 8.17 1.54
N ILE A 213 -10.85 7.63 1.39
CA ILE A 213 -11.25 6.36 1.98
C ILE A 213 -11.32 5.29 0.91
N HIS A 214 -10.83 4.09 1.23
CA HIS A 214 -10.91 2.91 0.39
C HIS A 214 -11.67 1.80 1.11
N LEU A 215 -12.55 1.12 0.38
CA LEU A 215 -13.32 -0.02 0.86
C LEU A 215 -13.24 -1.16 -0.16
N ASP A 216 -12.82 -2.35 0.26
CA ASP A 216 -13.03 -3.58 -0.50
C ASP A 216 -14.33 -4.24 -0.04
N TYR A 217 -15.33 -4.22 -0.91
CA TYR A 217 -16.66 -4.79 -0.68
C TYR A 217 -16.78 -6.14 -1.37
N VAL A 218 -17.08 -7.19 -0.60
CA VAL A 218 -17.19 -8.57 -1.10
C VAL A 218 -18.65 -8.96 -1.26
N TYR A 219 -19.02 -9.40 -2.45
CA TYR A 219 -20.40 -9.74 -2.81
C TYR A 219 -20.47 -10.97 -3.70
N SER A 220 -21.68 -11.50 -3.88
CA SER A 220 -21.98 -12.53 -4.87
C SER A 220 -22.52 -11.89 -6.14
N SER A 221 -21.97 -12.23 -7.29
CA SER A 221 -22.50 -11.79 -8.59
C SER A 221 -23.04 -12.98 -9.37
N THR A 222 -24.31 -12.89 -9.79
CA THR A 222 -24.93 -13.84 -10.72
C THR A 222 -24.94 -13.24 -12.12
N CYS A 223 -24.42 -13.96 -13.11
CA CYS A 223 -24.39 -13.47 -14.49
C CYS A 223 -25.80 -13.41 -15.09
N PRO A 224 -26.29 -12.24 -15.55
CA PRO A 224 -27.60 -12.11 -16.18
C PRO A 224 -27.79 -13.07 -17.38
N CYS A 225 -26.78 -13.18 -18.24
CA CYS A 225 -26.83 -14.12 -19.38
C CYS A 225 -26.98 -15.58 -18.94
N SER A 226 -26.25 -15.99 -17.91
CA SER A 226 -26.31 -17.37 -17.43
C SER A 226 -27.67 -17.70 -16.82
N LEU A 227 -28.28 -16.74 -16.11
CA LEU A 227 -29.64 -16.83 -15.59
C LEU A 227 -30.66 -16.99 -16.73
N GLU A 228 -30.63 -16.10 -17.71
CA GLU A 228 -31.54 -16.14 -18.86
C GLU A 228 -31.44 -17.48 -19.62
N LEU A 229 -30.23 -17.95 -19.91
CA LEU A 229 -30.00 -19.22 -20.61
C LEU A 229 -30.44 -20.43 -19.78
N SER A 230 -30.26 -20.37 -18.46
CA SER A 230 -30.73 -21.42 -17.55
C SER A 230 -32.25 -21.50 -17.51
N GLU A 231 -32.95 -20.37 -17.43
CA GLU A 231 -34.41 -20.34 -17.51
C GLU A 231 -34.93 -20.81 -18.87
N HIS A 232 -34.27 -20.40 -19.96
CA HIS A 232 -34.61 -20.88 -21.29
C HIS A 232 -34.49 -22.41 -21.39
N ALA A 233 -33.42 -23.01 -20.87
CA ALA A 233 -33.25 -24.46 -20.87
C ALA A 233 -34.32 -25.18 -20.03
N ARG A 234 -34.71 -24.62 -18.88
CA ARG A 234 -35.79 -25.17 -18.05
C ARG A 234 -37.13 -25.11 -18.77
N ALA A 235 -37.46 -23.96 -19.36
CA ALA A 235 -38.75 -23.73 -20.01
C ALA A 235 -38.91 -24.51 -21.33
N THR A 236 -37.86 -24.56 -22.16
CA THR A 236 -37.95 -25.14 -23.51
C THR A 236 -37.57 -26.61 -23.57
N ARG A 237 -36.72 -27.08 -22.66
CA ARG A 237 -36.20 -28.46 -22.67
C ARG A 237 -36.61 -29.27 -21.44
N GLY A 238 -37.28 -28.65 -20.44
CA GLY A 238 -37.55 -29.31 -19.15
C GLY A 238 -36.27 -29.71 -18.41
N GLN A 239 -35.14 -29.10 -18.76
CA GLN A 239 -33.84 -29.49 -18.24
C GLN A 239 -33.51 -28.65 -17.01
N LEU A 240 -33.16 -29.30 -15.90
CA LEU A 240 -32.56 -28.59 -14.78
C LEU A 240 -31.24 -27.98 -15.24
N ALA A 241 -31.13 -26.66 -15.12
CA ALA A 241 -29.95 -25.86 -15.39
C ALA A 241 -29.72 -24.94 -14.19
N THR A 242 -28.47 -24.62 -13.88
CA THR A 242 -28.10 -23.73 -12.77
C THR A 242 -27.28 -22.58 -13.33
N PRO A 243 -27.70 -21.32 -13.11
CA PRO A 243 -26.88 -20.19 -13.51
C PRO A 243 -25.62 -20.13 -12.66
N HIS A 244 -24.53 -19.66 -13.26
CA HIS A 244 -23.31 -19.46 -12.50
C HIS A 244 -23.39 -18.18 -11.68
N SER A 245 -22.90 -18.28 -10.46
CA SER A 245 -22.62 -17.18 -9.56
C SER A 245 -21.23 -17.37 -8.96
N GLN A 246 -20.65 -16.29 -8.49
CA GLN A 246 -19.29 -16.28 -7.95
C GLN A 246 -19.12 -15.21 -6.89
N ARG A 247 -18.05 -15.33 -6.10
CA ARG A 247 -17.58 -14.26 -5.24
C ARG A 247 -16.92 -13.18 -6.10
N SER A 248 -17.19 -11.93 -5.76
CA SER A 248 -16.71 -10.75 -6.47
C SER A 248 -16.26 -9.71 -5.46
N VAL A 249 -15.32 -8.86 -5.87
CA VAL A 249 -14.78 -7.78 -5.03
C VAL A 249 -14.90 -6.47 -5.77
N ALA A 250 -15.45 -5.46 -5.11
CA ALA A 250 -15.42 -4.08 -5.56
C ALA A 250 -14.52 -3.25 -4.64
N ARG A 251 -13.45 -2.67 -5.18
CA ARG A 251 -12.65 -1.66 -4.47
C ARG A 251 -13.17 -0.28 -4.81
N ILE A 252 -13.76 0.37 -3.81
CA ILE A 252 -14.25 1.74 -3.89
C ILE A 252 -13.20 2.63 -3.26
N SER A 253 -12.73 3.65 -3.97
CA SER A 253 -11.84 4.70 -3.47
C SER A 253 -12.56 6.03 -3.64
N ALA A 254 -12.73 6.82 -2.58
CA ALA A 254 -13.52 8.05 -2.60
C ALA A 254 -12.79 9.17 -1.85
N VAL A 255 -12.68 10.34 -2.47
CA VAL A 255 -12.25 11.57 -1.80
C VAL A 255 -13.34 11.98 -0.82
N VAL A 256 -12.95 12.27 0.42
CA VAL A 256 -13.86 12.76 1.47
C VAL A 256 -13.88 14.29 1.41
N GLU A 257 -15.06 14.85 1.11
CA GLU A 257 -15.25 16.30 1.10
C GLU A 257 -15.24 16.89 2.52
N PRO A 258 -14.79 18.14 2.70
CA PRO A 258 -14.86 18.81 3.98
C PRO A 258 -16.32 18.98 4.46
N GLY A 259 -16.57 18.75 5.75
CA GLY A 259 -17.88 18.98 6.35
C GLY A 259 -18.27 17.91 7.35
N GLU A 260 -19.45 17.33 7.16
CA GLU A 260 -19.95 16.25 8.01
C GLU A 260 -19.12 14.98 7.85
N CYS A 261 -18.91 14.27 8.96
CA CYS A 261 -18.17 13.01 8.96
C CYS A 261 -18.84 11.97 8.04
N LEU A 262 -18.06 11.41 7.11
CA LEU A 262 -18.42 10.21 6.36
C LEU A 262 -17.93 8.99 7.15
N TRP A 263 -18.85 8.28 7.79
CA TRP A 263 -18.49 7.09 8.56
C TRP A 263 -18.16 5.91 7.65
N PHE A 264 -17.34 4.98 8.14
CA PHE A 264 -17.04 3.74 7.43
C PHE A 264 -18.32 2.95 7.13
N GLU A 265 -19.22 2.94 8.10
CA GLU A 265 -20.55 2.34 8.03
C GLU A 265 -21.39 2.96 6.91
N ASP A 266 -21.28 4.26 6.66
CA ASP A 266 -22.03 4.94 5.58
C ASP A 266 -21.57 4.44 4.22
N LEU A 267 -20.26 4.34 3.97
CA LEU A 267 -19.72 3.81 2.72
C LEU A 267 -20.08 2.34 2.51
N ILE A 268 -20.06 1.54 3.58
CA ILE A 268 -20.49 0.15 3.55
C ILE A 268 -22.00 0.07 3.23
N GLU A 269 -22.83 0.94 3.81
CA GLU A 269 -24.26 0.99 3.53
C GLU A 269 -24.55 1.41 2.09
N LEU A 270 -23.79 2.37 1.53
CA LEU A 270 -23.86 2.74 0.11
C LEU A 270 -23.53 1.54 -0.80
N ALA A 271 -22.46 0.80 -0.49
CA ALA A 271 -22.08 -0.39 -1.25
C ALA A 271 -23.15 -1.49 -1.19
N ARG A 272 -23.71 -1.75 0.00
CA ARG A 272 -24.81 -2.72 0.18
C ARG A 272 -26.10 -2.30 -0.52
N ALA A 273 -26.39 -1.00 -0.55
CA ALA A 273 -27.55 -0.46 -1.26
C ALA A 273 -27.36 -0.45 -2.78
N ALA A 274 -26.12 -0.44 -3.28
CA ALA A 274 -25.79 -0.58 -4.70
C ALA A 274 -25.90 -2.05 -5.14
N VAL A 275 -25.27 -2.96 -4.39
CA VAL A 275 -25.25 -4.40 -4.68
C VAL A 275 -25.62 -5.17 -3.41
N PRO A 276 -26.89 -5.63 -3.28
CA PRO A 276 -27.42 -6.16 -2.03
C PRO A 276 -26.96 -7.59 -1.71
N THR A 277 -26.25 -8.26 -2.62
CA THR A 277 -25.81 -9.64 -2.52
C THR A 277 -24.50 -9.80 -1.74
N GLU A 278 -24.29 -9.01 -0.68
CA GLU A 278 -23.17 -9.17 0.25
C GLU A 278 -23.06 -10.60 0.77
N THR A 279 -21.83 -11.11 0.91
CA THR A 279 -21.61 -12.43 1.50
C THR A 279 -22.16 -12.51 2.92
N GLN A 280 -22.81 -13.62 3.27
CA GLN A 280 -23.40 -13.84 4.60
C GLN A 280 -22.37 -14.44 5.56
N VAL A 281 -22.39 -13.99 6.83
CA VAL A 281 -21.47 -14.48 7.87
C VAL A 281 -21.98 -15.77 8.52
N MET A 282 -23.20 -15.72 9.06
CA MET A 282 -23.87 -16.87 9.68
C MET A 282 -25.15 -17.15 8.91
N VAL A 283 -25.43 -18.43 8.64
CA VAL A 283 -26.60 -18.86 7.88
C VAL A 283 -27.18 -20.15 8.43
N LYS A 284 -28.49 -20.30 8.29
CA LYS A 284 -29.24 -21.57 8.31
C LYS A 284 -29.80 -21.85 6.91
N ARG A 285 -30.47 -23.00 6.75
CA ARG A 285 -31.08 -23.44 5.48
C ARG A 285 -32.01 -22.39 4.88
N GLU A 286 -32.81 -21.72 5.71
CA GLU A 286 -33.71 -20.65 5.29
C GLU A 286 -32.96 -19.42 4.77
N ASP A 287 -31.79 -19.11 5.31
CA ASP A 287 -30.93 -18.00 4.85
C ASP A 287 -30.23 -18.35 3.54
N GLU A 288 -29.75 -19.59 3.40
CA GLU A 288 -29.14 -20.07 2.14
C GLU A 288 -30.14 -19.98 0.99
N GLN A 289 -31.39 -20.40 1.21
CA GLN A 289 -32.46 -20.24 0.24
C GLN A 289 -32.73 -18.76 -0.06
N ALA A 290 -32.82 -17.92 0.98
CA ALA A 290 -33.03 -16.49 0.81
C ALA A 290 -31.91 -15.83 0.00
N PHE A 291 -30.66 -16.26 0.21
CA PHE A 291 -29.52 -15.75 -0.51
C PHE A 291 -29.53 -16.19 -1.98
N ALA A 292 -29.95 -17.42 -2.27
CA ALA A 292 -30.15 -17.88 -3.64
C ALA A 292 -31.24 -17.07 -4.36
N GLU A 293 -32.38 -16.80 -3.70
CA GLU A 293 -33.44 -15.93 -4.22
C GLU A 293 -32.95 -14.49 -4.43
N LEU A 294 -32.19 -13.94 -3.49
CA LEU A 294 -31.62 -12.59 -3.58
C LEU A 294 -30.66 -12.46 -4.77
N ASN A 295 -29.83 -13.47 -5.01
CA ASN A 295 -28.93 -13.53 -6.16
C ASN A 295 -29.70 -13.59 -7.48
N ALA A 296 -30.75 -14.41 -7.55
CA ALA A 296 -31.58 -14.51 -8.74
C ALA A 296 -32.37 -13.22 -9.02
N ALA A 297 -32.74 -12.47 -7.98
CA ALA A 297 -33.43 -11.19 -8.10
C ALA A 297 -32.50 -10.02 -8.50
N ASN A 298 -31.19 -10.17 -8.30
CA ASN A 298 -30.19 -9.12 -8.57
C ASN A 298 -29.03 -9.63 -9.44
N PRO A 299 -29.29 -10.17 -10.64
CA PRO A 299 -28.22 -10.54 -11.55
C PRO A 299 -27.52 -9.27 -12.06
N ILE A 300 -26.19 -9.31 -12.21
CA ILE A 300 -25.42 -8.11 -12.54
C ILE A 300 -24.15 -8.44 -13.35
N PHE A 301 -23.89 -7.66 -14.40
CA PHE A 301 -22.62 -7.69 -15.12
C PHE A 301 -21.56 -6.86 -14.38
N VAL A 302 -20.28 -7.10 -14.66
CA VAL A 302 -19.19 -6.34 -14.02
C VAL A 302 -19.23 -4.85 -14.38
N GLU A 303 -19.67 -4.52 -15.59
CA GLU A 303 -19.87 -3.15 -16.06
C GLU A 303 -21.02 -2.46 -15.32
N ASP A 304 -22.09 -3.19 -15.05
CA ASP A 304 -23.24 -2.65 -14.32
C ASP A 304 -22.93 -2.52 -12.83
N ALA A 305 -22.11 -3.42 -12.27
CA ALA A 305 -21.63 -3.33 -10.89
C ALA A 305 -20.93 -1.99 -10.64
N VAL A 306 -19.94 -1.62 -11.47
CA VAL A 306 -19.26 -0.32 -11.30
C VAL A 306 -20.19 0.88 -11.49
N ARG A 307 -21.20 0.77 -12.37
CA ARG A 307 -22.20 1.84 -12.59
C ARG A 307 -23.13 2.03 -11.41
N VAL A 308 -23.63 0.95 -10.80
CA VAL A 308 -24.54 1.07 -9.64
C VAL A 308 -23.83 1.55 -8.39
N PHE A 309 -22.55 1.19 -8.19
CA PHE A 309 -21.72 1.80 -7.16
C PHE A 309 -21.53 3.29 -7.43
N ALA A 310 -21.14 3.67 -8.65
CA ALA A 310 -20.97 5.07 -9.04
C ALA A 310 -22.25 5.90 -8.85
N GLN A 311 -23.42 5.34 -9.17
CA GLN A 311 -24.71 6.00 -8.95
C GLN A 311 -24.92 6.39 -7.48
N ARG A 312 -24.54 5.53 -6.53
CA ARG A 312 -24.65 5.83 -5.10
C ARG A 312 -23.62 6.87 -4.66
N LEU A 313 -22.39 6.77 -5.16
CA LEU A 313 -21.31 7.71 -4.84
C LEU A 313 -21.61 9.12 -5.35
N LEU A 314 -22.11 9.26 -6.60
CA LEU A 314 -22.52 10.54 -7.17
C LEU A 314 -23.68 11.21 -6.41
N ALA A 315 -24.48 10.44 -5.69
CA ALA A 315 -25.60 10.94 -4.91
C ALA A 315 -25.21 11.31 -3.46
N GLU A 316 -23.99 11.01 -3.03
CA GLU A 316 -23.49 11.27 -1.68
C GLU A 316 -22.70 12.58 -1.66
N PRO A 317 -23.24 13.68 -1.09
CA PRO A 317 -22.58 14.99 -1.12
C PRO A 317 -21.28 15.07 -0.32
N ARG A 318 -20.99 14.11 0.56
CA ARG A 318 -19.72 14.02 1.30
C ARG A 318 -18.59 13.36 0.48
N ILE A 319 -18.87 12.91 -0.75
CA ILE A 319 -17.91 12.25 -1.63
C ILE A 319 -17.61 13.13 -2.85
N GLY A 320 -16.32 13.37 -3.08
CA GLY A 320 -15.80 14.08 -4.25
C GLY A 320 -15.43 13.12 -5.38
N ASP A 321 -14.23 13.28 -5.94
CA ASP A 321 -13.67 12.33 -6.91
C ASP A 321 -13.71 10.90 -6.36
N PHE A 322 -13.94 9.91 -7.23
CA PHE A 322 -13.94 8.50 -6.82
C PHE A 322 -13.49 7.57 -7.94
N ARG A 323 -13.15 6.34 -7.54
CA ARG A 323 -12.86 5.23 -8.44
C ARG A 323 -13.46 3.95 -7.90
N VAL A 324 -14.13 3.21 -8.78
CA VAL A 324 -14.65 1.88 -8.51
C VAL A 324 -13.95 0.89 -9.42
N LEU A 325 -13.29 -0.10 -8.83
CA LEU A 325 -12.80 -1.28 -9.54
C LEU A 325 -13.66 -2.46 -9.14
N ALA A 326 -14.07 -3.28 -10.10
CA ALA A 326 -14.76 -4.54 -9.82
C ALA A 326 -14.02 -5.70 -10.47
N SER A 327 -13.91 -6.81 -9.74
CA SER A 327 -13.48 -8.10 -10.27
C SER A 327 -14.55 -9.14 -9.96
N HIS A 328 -15.13 -9.72 -11.01
CA HIS A 328 -15.99 -10.90 -10.94
C HIS A 328 -15.12 -12.14 -11.13
N GLN A 329 -14.99 -12.96 -10.08
CA GLN A 329 -14.11 -14.13 -10.09
C GLN A 329 -14.80 -15.29 -10.81
N GLU A 330 -14.80 -15.24 -12.15
CA GLU A 330 -15.61 -16.11 -12.99
C GLU A 330 -15.46 -17.59 -12.64
N SER A 331 -16.59 -18.27 -12.44
CA SER A 331 -16.62 -19.70 -12.10
C SER A 331 -16.57 -20.61 -13.33
N LEU A 332 -16.92 -20.10 -14.52
CA LEU A 332 -16.87 -20.84 -15.78
C LEU A 332 -15.54 -20.68 -16.53
N HIS A 333 -14.76 -19.66 -16.20
CA HIS A 333 -13.51 -19.32 -16.87
C HIS A 333 -12.32 -19.44 -15.92
N SER A 334 -11.12 -19.54 -16.48
CA SER A 334 -9.86 -19.53 -15.70
C SER A 334 -9.26 -18.12 -15.56
N HIS A 335 -10.11 -17.09 -15.66
CA HIS A 335 -9.75 -15.68 -15.58
C HIS A 335 -10.97 -14.87 -15.12
N ASP A 336 -10.72 -13.71 -14.52
CA ASP A 336 -11.76 -12.84 -13.98
C ASP A 336 -12.28 -11.85 -15.03
N ALA A 337 -13.55 -11.45 -14.91
CA ALA A 337 -14.09 -10.30 -15.62
C ALA A 337 -13.88 -9.04 -14.76
N VAL A 338 -13.31 -7.98 -15.34
CA VAL A 338 -12.91 -6.78 -14.59
C VAL A 338 -13.44 -5.50 -15.22
N ALA A 339 -13.75 -4.50 -14.38
CA ALA A 339 -14.11 -3.16 -14.82
C ALA A 339 -13.50 -2.09 -13.90
N VAL A 340 -13.25 -0.91 -14.48
CA VAL A 340 -12.82 0.29 -13.74
C VAL A 340 -13.65 1.48 -14.21
N LEU A 341 -14.18 2.23 -13.25
CA LEU A 341 -14.86 3.49 -13.48
C LEU A 341 -14.21 4.54 -12.58
N THR A 342 -13.81 5.67 -13.15
CA THR A 342 -13.23 6.80 -12.43
C THR A 342 -14.07 8.05 -12.72
N GLU A 343 -14.41 8.78 -11.67
CA GLU A 343 -15.02 10.11 -11.72
C GLU A 343 -14.02 11.12 -11.15
N GLY A 344 -13.84 12.24 -11.84
CA GLY A 344 -12.86 13.28 -11.47
C GLY A 344 -11.42 13.00 -11.90
N GLN A 345 -10.46 13.76 -11.36
CA GLN A 345 -9.05 13.72 -11.78
C GLN A 345 -8.15 12.97 -10.81
N THR A 346 -8.51 12.88 -9.53
CA THR A 346 -7.67 12.36 -8.43
C THR A 346 -7.16 10.94 -8.70
N PHE A 347 -7.99 10.09 -9.32
CA PHE A 347 -7.64 8.69 -9.61
C PHE A 347 -7.35 8.42 -11.09
N GLY A 348 -7.24 9.48 -11.91
CA GLY A 348 -6.96 9.38 -13.33
C GLY A 348 -5.56 8.83 -13.59
N SER A 349 -5.45 7.79 -14.43
CA SER A 349 -4.17 7.26 -14.88
C SER A 349 -4.26 6.78 -16.32
N ALA A 350 -3.25 7.11 -17.12
CA ALA A 350 -3.14 6.65 -18.50
C ALA A 350 -2.74 5.17 -18.61
N SER A 351 -2.08 4.63 -17.57
CA SER A 351 -1.63 3.24 -17.49
C SER A 351 -2.20 2.56 -16.25
N LEU A 352 -2.44 1.26 -16.32
CA LEU A 352 -2.86 0.45 -15.17
C LEU A 352 -1.69 -0.38 -14.67
N ASP A 353 -1.50 -0.40 -13.35
CA ASP A 353 -0.51 -1.27 -12.72
C ASP A 353 -0.84 -2.75 -13.04
N PRO A 354 0.13 -3.59 -13.45
CA PRO A 354 -0.12 -4.98 -13.79
C PRO A 354 -0.72 -5.83 -12.66
N GLN A 355 -0.57 -5.42 -11.40
CA GLN A 355 -1.11 -6.09 -10.21
C GLN A 355 -2.44 -5.48 -9.73
N LEU A 356 -2.97 -4.45 -10.40
CA LEU A 356 -4.17 -3.73 -9.99
C LEU A 356 -5.34 -4.68 -9.70
N PHE A 357 -5.68 -5.54 -10.66
CA PHE A 357 -6.78 -6.49 -10.53
C PHE A 357 -6.42 -7.73 -9.71
N ALA A 358 -5.15 -8.15 -9.71
CA ALA A 358 -4.68 -9.29 -8.89
C ALA A 358 -4.86 -9.04 -7.38
N SER A 359 -4.97 -7.77 -6.98
CA SER A 359 -5.25 -7.37 -5.59
C SER A 359 -6.74 -7.38 -5.21
N LEU A 360 -7.66 -7.57 -6.17
CA LEU A 360 -9.12 -7.63 -5.95
C LEU A 360 -9.57 -9.06 -5.67
N VAL A 361 -8.98 -9.66 -4.63
CA VAL A 361 -9.27 -11.03 -4.22
C VAL A 361 -9.52 -11.05 -2.73
N HIS A 362 -10.65 -11.63 -2.32
CA HIS A 362 -10.88 -11.93 -0.91
C HIS A 362 -9.91 -13.02 -0.46
N ARG A 363 -8.89 -12.63 0.33
CA ARG A 363 -7.93 -13.52 0.96
C ARG A 363 -8.57 -14.02 2.26
N GLY A 364 -9.22 -15.18 2.18
CA GLY A 364 -10.00 -15.76 3.28
C GLY A 364 -9.20 -16.17 4.51
#